data_AF-A0A7S3AWK3-F1
#
_entry.id   AF-A0A7S3AWK3-F1
#
_cell.length_a   1.000
_cell.length_b   1.000
_cell.length_c   1.000
_cell.angle_alpha   90.00
_cell.angle_beta   90.00
_cell.angle_gamma   90.00
#
_symmetry.space_group_name_H-M   'P 1'
#
loop_
_entity.id
_entity.type
_entity.pdbx_description
1 polymer ?
#
loop_
_entity_poly.entity_id
_entity_poly.type
_entity_poly.pdbx_seq_one_letter_code
_entity_poly.pdbx_strand_id
1 'polypeptide(L)'
;TSLPSQIMIGGAASAPRATQPTASGTASDSSNPSCLEVRGQQWNWQVGAVPCTGATGGGSQLFIADGHYYDAFEHLGAADARRHFRIRWSGDPSGQDQNHQNQNHVEPVCLDALVQSGMLNVFTCHDGANQKFWVDREGRWRMQAPELDGKCLDRSGGKPQFLPCAQVLTADQHFAFLSFSPPPPSPPFPPKRAPRPPPPVPLSPSPTPPSPPPPPAYPKGSVDAINARMSSPNGVLVHQLDQYIFVNGDVTGLAGNGQYGSLDSISASVIQSAQRSFGHLIPVYDINDAGRFGGVVIQGDAVRIKCLYGGDVGSWNIPGGCREDRGWCDAFATASLEDPCSSGDRYACDCCTTSRCGGQTIMPWKGEHLEPFLNFYARYGGNPQCCGSGYNEAIMAGGEEWNSALPAQIEAFFYDVARKGEGQWGGAPQSARSLRDGFVKQYGLSVKEVPLLEFDRTNFDAPFSLVDAP
;
A
#
# COMPACT_ATOMS: atom_id res chain seq x y z
N THR A 1 -16.94 -27.34 -44.13
CA THR A 1 -15.77 -26.46 -44.03
C THR A 1 -15.60 -26.07 -42.58
N SER A 2 -14.44 -26.41 -42.03
CA SER A 2 -14.15 -26.57 -40.59
C SER A 2 -14.18 -25.28 -39.79
N LEU A 3 -14.86 -25.31 -38.64
CA LEU A 3 -14.74 -24.34 -37.55
C LEU A 3 -13.36 -24.49 -36.87
N PRO A 4 -12.70 -23.41 -36.42
CA PRO A 4 -11.49 -23.50 -35.62
C PRO A 4 -11.82 -23.90 -34.18
N SER A 5 -10.97 -24.74 -33.62
CA SER A 5 -11.08 -25.44 -32.35
C SER A 5 -11.27 -24.51 -31.15
N GLN A 6 -12.39 -24.68 -30.42
CA GLN A 6 -12.54 -24.16 -29.07
C GLN A 6 -11.71 -25.00 -28.10
N ILE A 7 -10.85 -24.35 -27.32
CA ILE A 7 -10.18 -24.96 -26.17
C ILE A 7 -11.24 -25.05 -25.06
N MET A 8 -11.76 -26.26 -24.83
CA MET A 8 -12.58 -26.58 -23.66
C MET A 8 -11.67 -26.90 -22.48
N ILE A 9 -11.75 -26.14 -21.39
CA ILE A 9 -11.21 -26.53 -20.09
C ILE A 9 -12.37 -26.97 -19.22
N GLY A 10 -12.43 -28.28 -18.93
CA GLY A 10 -13.33 -28.86 -17.94
C GLY A 10 -12.54 -29.41 -16.76
N GLY A 11 -13.03 -29.16 -15.54
CA GLY A 11 -12.47 -29.73 -14.31
C GLY A 11 -13.16 -29.18 -13.06
N ALA A 12 -13.60 -30.07 -12.19
CA ALA A 12 -14.54 -29.86 -11.10
C ALA A 12 -13.90 -29.65 -9.71
N ALA A 13 -14.76 -29.27 -8.76
CA ALA A 13 -14.67 -29.32 -7.29
C ALA A 13 -13.82 -28.26 -6.55
N SER A 14 -14.57 -27.36 -5.89
CA SER A 14 -14.28 -26.57 -4.68
C SER A 14 -12.87 -26.64 -4.08
N ALA A 15 -12.11 -25.56 -4.30
CA ALA A 15 -10.87 -25.18 -3.62
C ALA A 15 -10.96 -23.68 -3.20
N PRO A 16 -10.17 -23.20 -2.23
CA PRO A 16 -10.36 -21.87 -1.63
C PRO A 16 -10.06 -20.74 -2.62
N ARG A 17 -10.74 -19.60 -2.42
CA ARG A 17 -10.82 -18.44 -3.32
C ARG A 17 -9.42 -17.90 -3.65
N ALA A 18 -8.97 -18.12 -4.89
CA ALA A 18 -7.69 -17.61 -5.39
C ALA A 18 -7.70 -16.08 -5.55
N THR A 19 -6.51 -15.47 -5.40
CA THR A 19 -6.22 -14.05 -5.67
C THR A 19 -6.79 -13.59 -7.01
N GLN A 20 -7.43 -12.41 -7.03
CA GLN A 20 -8.09 -11.89 -8.24
C GLN A 20 -7.08 -11.67 -9.37
N PRO A 21 -7.34 -12.15 -10.60
CA PRO A 21 -6.39 -12.03 -11.70
C PRO A 21 -6.38 -10.60 -12.25
N THR A 22 -5.23 -9.93 -12.15
CA THR A 22 -4.93 -8.69 -12.88
C THR A 22 -4.42 -9.04 -14.28
N ALA A 23 -4.87 -8.31 -15.31
CA ALA A 23 -4.38 -8.47 -16.67
C ALA A 23 -3.34 -7.38 -16.98
N SER A 24 -2.13 -7.78 -17.33
CA SER A 24 -1.11 -6.88 -17.89
C SER A 24 -0.75 -7.35 -19.30
N GLY A 25 -0.61 -6.39 -20.22
CA GLY A 25 -0.50 -6.73 -21.64
C GLY A 25 -0.35 -5.51 -22.52
N THR A 26 -0.07 -5.76 -23.80
CA THR A 26 -0.34 -4.78 -24.85
C THR A 26 -1.82 -4.89 -25.22
N ALA A 27 -2.52 -3.76 -25.28
CA ALA A 27 -3.89 -3.71 -25.78
C ALA A 27 -3.83 -3.73 -27.31
N SER A 28 -4.17 -4.87 -27.91
CA SER A 28 -4.02 -5.14 -29.33
C SER A 28 -5.35 -5.51 -29.98
N ASP A 29 -5.46 -5.28 -31.28
CA ASP A 29 -6.52 -5.90 -32.07
C ASP A 29 -6.15 -7.34 -32.43
N SER A 30 -7.12 -8.22 -32.20
CA SER A 30 -7.10 -9.64 -32.57
C SER A 30 -6.77 -9.95 -34.04
N SER A 31 -7.02 -9.02 -34.97
CA SER A 31 -7.09 -9.29 -36.41
C SER A 31 -6.06 -8.53 -37.25
N ASN A 32 -5.47 -7.47 -36.71
CA ASN A 32 -4.38 -6.72 -37.32
C ASN A 32 -3.47 -6.19 -36.20
N PRO A 33 -2.16 -6.55 -36.15
CA PRO A 33 -1.30 -6.41 -34.98
C PRO A 33 -0.87 -4.95 -34.75
N SER A 34 -1.83 -4.06 -34.60
CA SER A 34 -1.64 -2.72 -34.08
C SER A 34 -2.08 -2.69 -32.62
N CYS A 35 -1.23 -2.13 -31.78
CA CYS A 35 -1.38 -1.95 -30.36
C CYS A 35 -1.65 -0.47 -30.05
N LEU A 36 -2.32 -0.21 -28.93
CA LEU A 36 -2.36 1.13 -28.35
C LEU A 36 -0.94 1.55 -27.94
N GLU A 37 -0.58 2.80 -28.22
CA GLU A 37 0.69 3.39 -27.80
C GLU A 37 0.47 4.81 -27.30
N VAL A 38 1.06 5.11 -26.14
CA VAL A 38 1.10 6.47 -25.60
C VAL A 38 2.30 7.20 -26.18
N ARG A 39 2.05 8.35 -26.82
CA ARG A 39 3.08 9.23 -27.41
C ARG A 39 2.94 10.64 -26.85
N GLY A 40 4.05 11.39 -26.82
CA GLY A 40 4.07 12.81 -26.49
C GLY A 40 4.99 13.15 -25.32
N GLN A 41 5.02 14.42 -24.95
CA GLN A 41 5.72 14.92 -23.76
C GLN A 41 4.71 15.40 -22.72
N GLN A 42 5.13 15.47 -21.46
CA GLN A 42 4.30 15.82 -20.30
C GLN A 42 3.33 16.97 -20.64
N TRP A 43 2.03 16.79 -20.35
CA TRP A 43 0.89 17.67 -20.67
C TRP A 43 0.25 17.56 -22.07
N ASN A 44 0.82 16.79 -23.01
CA ASN A 44 0.20 16.51 -24.31
C ASN A 44 0.46 15.05 -24.74
N TRP A 45 0.18 14.12 -23.84
CA TRP A 45 0.13 12.72 -24.22
C TRP A 45 -1.05 12.48 -25.14
N GLN A 46 -0.87 11.56 -26.09
CA GLN A 46 -1.89 11.14 -27.04
C GLN A 46 -1.80 9.63 -27.16
N VAL A 47 -2.95 8.98 -27.26
CA VAL A 47 -3.01 7.56 -27.57
C VAL A 47 -3.12 7.39 -29.08
N GLY A 48 -2.25 6.57 -29.66
CA GLY A 48 -2.29 6.19 -31.07
C GLY A 48 -2.44 4.68 -31.24
N ALA A 49 -2.81 4.25 -32.44
CA ALA A 49 -2.73 2.84 -32.84
C ALA A 49 -1.52 2.64 -33.75
N VAL A 50 -0.59 1.76 -33.37
CA VAL A 50 0.70 1.56 -34.05
C VAL A 50 1.02 0.07 -34.12
N PRO A 51 1.89 -0.42 -35.02
CA PRO A 51 2.30 -1.82 -35.02
C PRO A 51 2.80 -2.27 -33.64
N CYS A 52 2.33 -3.44 -33.18
CA CYS A 52 2.74 -4.03 -31.92
C CYS A 52 4.22 -4.38 -31.96
N THR A 53 4.99 -3.85 -31.01
CA THR A 53 6.45 -4.09 -30.92
C THR A 53 6.81 -5.27 -30.00
N GLY A 54 5.81 -5.94 -29.43
CA GLY A 54 5.98 -7.07 -28.51
C GLY A 54 6.55 -6.67 -27.14
N ALA A 55 6.91 -7.66 -26.31
CA ALA A 55 7.46 -7.43 -24.95
C ALA A 55 8.76 -6.62 -24.93
N THR A 56 9.45 -6.49 -26.08
CA THR A 56 10.66 -5.68 -26.26
C THR A 56 10.37 -4.19 -26.52
N GLY A 57 9.10 -3.82 -26.68
CA GLY A 57 8.63 -2.53 -27.18
C GLY A 57 8.74 -1.31 -26.28
N GLY A 58 9.30 -1.44 -25.07
CA GLY A 58 9.36 -0.34 -24.12
C GLY A 58 7.99 0.07 -23.54
N GLY A 59 8.02 0.91 -22.52
CA GLY A 59 6.86 1.22 -21.67
C GLY A 59 5.65 1.86 -22.38
N SER A 60 5.79 2.38 -23.60
CA SER A 60 4.72 3.14 -24.29
C SER A 60 3.50 2.30 -24.71
N GLN A 61 3.64 0.98 -24.84
CA GLN A 61 2.54 0.06 -25.24
C GLN A 61 2.03 -0.82 -24.09
N LEU A 62 2.60 -0.70 -22.88
CA LEU A 62 2.25 -1.56 -21.75
C LEU A 62 1.11 -0.96 -20.92
N PHE A 63 0.03 -1.72 -20.82
CA PHE A 63 -1.15 -1.34 -20.04
C PHE A 63 -1.50 -2.41 -19.02
N ILE A 64 -2.14 -1.98 -17.94
CA ILE A 64 -2.59 -2.81 -16.83
C ILE A 64 -4.09 -2.55 -16.67
N ALA A 65 -4.90 -3.60 -16.74
CA ALA A 65 -6.32 -3.51 -16.41
C ALA A 65 -6.49 -3.70 -14.89
N ASP A 66 -6.85 -2.63 -14.19
CA ASP A 66 -7.17 -2.66 -12.77
C ASP A 66 -8.65 -3.07 -12.60
N GLY A 67 -8.91 -4.14 -11.83
CA GLY A 67 -10.26 -4.68 -11.56
C GLY A 67 -10.54 -6.05 -12.19
N HIS A 68 -11.81 -6.47 -12.17
CA HIS A 68 -12.28 -7.80 -12.60
C HIS A 68 -12.30 -8.00 -14.13
N TYR A 69 -11.16 -7.84 -14.81
CA TYR A 69 -11.09 -7.98 -16.28
C TYR A 69 -11.45 -9.39 -16.77
N TYR A 70 -10.94 -10.44 -16.11
CA TYR A 70 -11.15 -11.83 -16.57
C TYR A 70 -12.55 -12.39 -16.26
N ASP A 71 -13.19 -11.95 -15.16
CA ASP A 71 -14.56 -12.38 -14.84
C ASP A 71 -15.58 -11.88 -15.88
N ALA A 72 -15.25 -10.86 -16.69
CA ALA A 72 -16.10 -10.37 -17.76
C ALA A 72 -16.25 -11.37 -18.92
N PHE A 73 -15.27 -12.25 -19.14
CA PHE A 73 -15.29 -13.23 -20.24
C PHE A 73 -15.85 -14.60 -19.81
N GLU A 74 -15.62 -15.04 -18.57
CA GLU A 74 -16.04 -16.38 -18.11
C GLU A 74 -17.52 -16.49 -17.68
N HIS A 75 -18.25 -15.38 -17.54
CA HIS A 75 -19.63 -15.37 -17.01
C HIS A 75 -20.69 -14.69 -17.90
N LEU A 76 -20.48 -14.63 -19.23
CA LEU A 76 -21.43 -14.04 -20.19
C LEU A 76 -22.82 -14.74 -20.26
N GLY A 77 -23.10 -15.72 -19.40
CA GLY A 77 -24.36 -16.46 -19.30
C GLY A 77 -25.45 -15.84 -18.40
N ALA A 78 -25.19 -14.76 -17.66
CA ALA A 78 -26.19 -14.10 -16.82
C ALA A 78 -26.31 -12.60 -17.18
N ALA A 79 -27.53 -12.08 -17.16
CA ALA A 79 -27.89 -10.73 -17.61
C ALA A 79 -27.09 -9.60 -16.90
N ASP A 80 -26.62 -8.64 -17.71
CA ASP A 80 -26.29 -7.24 -17.39
C ASP A 80 -25.35 -6.88 -16.24
N ALA A 81 -24.59 -7.82 -15.67
CA ALA A 81 -23.49 -7.46 -14.77
C ALA A 81 -22.32 -6.83 -15.54
N ARG A 82 -22.43 -5.54 -15.90
CA ARG A 82 -21.35 -4.73 -16.44
C ARG A 82 -20.28 -4.55 -15.35
N ARG A 83 -19.29 -5.44 -15.35
CA ARG A 83 -18.10 -5.26 -14.51
C ARG A 83 -17.20 -4.24 -15.18
N HIS A 84 -16.89 -3.18 -14.44
CA HIS A 84 -16.04 -2.11 -14.93
C HIS A 84 -14.59 -2.37 -14.52
N PHE A 85 -13.66 -1.95 -15.37
CA PHE A 85 -12.23 -1.94 -15.11
C PHE A 85 -11.63 -0.61 -15.56
N ARG A 86 -10.47 -0.26 -15.00
CA ARG A 86 -9.67 0.90 -15.42
C ARG A 86 -8.46 0.38 -16.17
N ILE A 87 -7.95 1.15 -17.13
CA ILE A 87 -6.74 0.78 -17.87
C ILE A 87 -5.66 1.80 -17.55
N ARG A 88 -4.68 1.37 -16.77
CA ARG A 88 -3.51 2.17 -16.40
C ARG A 88 -2.40 1.97 -17.41
N TRP A 89 -1.75 3.06 -17.82
CA TRP A 89 -0.54 2.98 -18.61
C TRP A 89 0.66 2.78 -17.67
N SER A 90 1.50 1.78 -17.94
CA SER A 90 2.64 1.44 -17.08
C SER A 90 3.98 1.98 -17.62
N GLY A 91 3.95 2.76 -18.70
CA GLY A 91 5.16 3.33 -19.27
C GLY A 91 5.78 4.37 -18.34
N ASP A 92 7.11 4.38 -18.31
CA ASP A 92 7.87 5.49 -17.74
C ASP A 92 7.75 6.68 -18.72
N PRO A 93 7.08 7.78 -18.35
CA PRO A 93 6.90 8.93 -19.22
C PRO A 93 8.20 9.67 -19.54
N SER A 94 9.31 9.36 -18.85
CA SER A 94 10.56 10.08 -19.04
C SER A 94 11.29 9.70 -20.32
N GLY A 95 11.28 8.44 -20.76
CA GLY A 95 12.04 7.98 -21.94
C GLY A 95 13.51 8.43 -21.98
N GLN A 96 14.04 8.95 -20.87
CA GLN A 96 15.37 9.48 -20.69
C GLN A 96 16.05 8.60 -19.65
N ASP A 97 17.30 8.22 -19.94
CA ASP A 97 18.20 7.57 -19.00
C ASP A 97 18.03 8.15 -17.58
N GLN A 98 17.99 7.26 -16.59
CA GLN A 98 17.68 7.49 -15.16
C GLN A 98 18.64 8.44 -14.41
N ASN A 99 19.20 9.45 -15.06
CA ASN A 99 20.33 10.24 -14.56
C ASN A 99 20.01 11.69 -14.14
N HIS A 100 18.74 12.06 -13.92
CA HIS A 100 18.43 13.34 -13.26
C HIS A 100 17.44 13.23 -12.09
N GLN A 101 17.96 13.65 -10.93
CA GLN A 101 17.38 13.63 -9.59
C GLN A 101 16.30 14.70 -9.36
N ASN A 102 15.21 14.70 -10.12
CA ASN A 102 14.00 15.46 -9.75
C ASN A 102 12.75 14.59 -9.96
N GLN A 103 12.62 13.54 -9.15
CA GLN A 103 11.47 12.65 -9.09
C GLN A 103 10.30 13.29 -8.29
N ASN A 104 9.83 14.45 -8.73
CA ASN A 104 8.54 14.94 -8.25
C ASN A 104 7.44 14.09 -8.87
N HIS A 105 6.90 13.17 -8.07
CA HIS A 105 5.65 12.42 -8.20
C HIS A 105 4.93 12.54 -9.56
N VAL A 106 5.12 11.55 -10.43
CA VAL A 106 4.19 11.36 -11.55
C VAL A 106 3.04 10.52 -11.01
N GLU A 107 1.90 11.15 -10.77
CA GLU A 107 0.65 10.45 -10.45
C GLU A 107 0.39 9.34 -11.48
N PRO A 108 -0.23 8.22 -11.09
CA PRO A 108 -0.60 7.19 -12.06
C PRO A 108 -1.50 7.78 -13.11
N VAL A 109 -1.30 7.36 -14.36
CA VAL A 109 -2.09 7.84 -15.48
C VAL A 109 -2.82 6.71 -16.18
N CYS A 110 -4.06 7.02 -16.58
CA CYS A 110 -5.04 6.08 -17.04
C CYS A 110 -5.59 6.52 -18.40
N LEU A 111 -6.08 5.55 -19.17
CA LEU A 111 -6.83 5.84 -20.37
C LEU A 111 -8.11 6.61 -19.99
N ASP A 112 -8.26 7.78 -20.59
CA ASP A 112 -9.32 8.75 -20.31
C ASP A 112 -9.97 9.18 -21.63
N ALA A 113 -11.29 9.06 -21.77
CA ALA A 113 -11.95 9.60 -22.94
C ALA A 113 -12.44 11.03 -22.71
N LEU A 114 -12.13 11.89 -23.67
CA LEU A 114 -12.66 13.25 -23.75
C LEU A 114 -14.14 13.18 -24.19
N VAL A 115 -15.06 13.21 -23.24
CA VAL A 115 -16.50 12.96 -23.45
C VAL A 115 -17.14 13.76 -24.60
N GLN A 116 -16.68 14.98 -24.87
CA GLN A 116 -17.21 15.82 -25.96
C GLN A 116 -16.81 15.31 -27.35
N SER A 117 -15.63 14.71 -27.47
CA SER A 117 -15.06 14.29 -28.77
C SER A 117 -15.05 12.77 -28.95
N GLY A 118 -15.12 12.01 -27.84
CA GLY A 118 -14.88 10.58 -27.81
C GLY A 118 -13.41 10.20 -27.97
N MET A 119 -12.48 11.15 -28.17
CA MET A 119 -11.06 10.83 -28.32
C MET A 119 -10.49 10.21 -27.04
N LEU A 120 -9.67 9.18 -27.21
CA LEU A 120 -8.95 8.54 -26.12
C LEU A 120 -7.64 9.27 -25.83
N ASN A 121 -7.40 9.57 -24.56
CA ASN A 121 -6.22 10.24 -24.06
C ASN A 121 -5.65 9.49 -22.85
N VAL A 122 -4.54 9.99 -22.30
CA VAL A 122 -3.98 9.58 -21.01
C VAL A 122 -4.03 10.76 -20.06
N PHE A 123 -4.62 10.57 -18.89
CA PHE A 123 -4.73 11.60 -17.86
C PHE A 123 -4.48 11.01 -16.47
N THR A 124 -4.26 11.84 -15.45
CA THR A 124 -4.20 11.38 -14.06
C THR A 124 -5.39 10.48 -13.77
N CYS A 125 -5.16 9.33 -13.14
CA CYS A 125 -6.23 8.39 -12.80
C CYS A 125 -7.21 9.03 -11.81
N HIS A 126 -8.50 8.96 -12.11
CA HIS A 126 -9.59 9.43 -11.23
C HIS A 126 -10.84 8.54 -11.38
N ASP A 127 -11.87 8.76 -10.55
CA ASP A 127 -13.09 7.93 -10.51
C ASP A 127 -14.18 8.35 -11.52
N GLY A 128 -13.78 9.16 -12.49
CA GLY A 128 -14.69 9.61 -13.55
C GLY A 128 -15.19 8.43 -14.38
N ALA A 129 -16.46 8.49 -14.80
CA ALA A 129 -17.05 7.46 -15.65
C ALA A 129 -16.34 7.33 -17.01
N ASN A 130 -15.60 8.35 -17.41
CA ASN A 130 -14.76 8.42 -18.61
C ASN A 130 -13.39 7.71 -18.48
N GLN A 131 -13.13 7.03 -17.35
CA GLN A 131 -11.98 6.13 -17.18
C GLN A 131 -12.40 4.69 -16.82
N LYS A 132 -13.70 4.39 -16.90
CA LYS A 132 -14.28 3.10 -16.49
C LYS A 132 -14.79 2.35 -17.70
N PHE A 133 -14.02 1.36 -18.12
CA PHE A 133 -14.27 0.51 -19.28
C PHE A 133 -15.07 -0.72 -18.89
N TRP A 134 -15.76 -1.31 -19.85
CA TRP A 134 -16.36 -2.64 -19.74
C TRP A 134 -16.33 -3.29 -21.12
N VAL A 135 -16.34 -4.63 -21.17
CA VAL A 135 -16.37 -5.38 -22.44
C VAL A 135 -17.79 -5.90 -22.66
N ASP A 136 -18.35 -5.67 -23.85
CA ASP A 136 -19.66 -6.21 -24.21
C ASP A 136 -19.59 -7.68 -24.69
N ARG A 137 -20.75 -8.26 -25.01
CA ARG A 137 -20.85 -9.67 -25.43
C ARG A 137 -20.12 -9.96 -26.74
N GLU A 138 -19.93 -8.94 -27.55
CA GLU A 138 -19.22 -9.01 -28.83
C GLU A 138 -17.71 -8.74 -28.66
N GLY A 139 -17.22 -8.52 -27.45
CA GLY A 139 -15.80 -8.24 -27.19
C GLY A 139 -15.39 -6.79 -27.41
N ARG A 140 -16.36 -5.86 -27.60
CA ARG A 140 -16.07 -4.44 -27.82
C ARG A 140 -15.85 -3.74 -26.49
N TRP A 141 -14.85 -2.87 -26.45
CA TRP A 141 -14.58 -2.06 -25.27
C TRP A 141 -15.49 -0.85 -25.29
N ARG A 142 -16.30 -0.72 -24.24
CA ARG A 142 -17.25 0.35 -24.01
C ARG A 142 -16.89 1.09 -22.74
N MET A 143 -17.51 2.24 -22.53
CA MET A 143 -17.24 3.08 -21.38
C MET A 143 -18.50 3.37 -20.58
N GLN A 144 -18.33 3.69 -19.30
CA GLN A 144 -19.44 3.99 -18.40
C GLN A 144 -20.01 5.41 -18.61
N ALA A 145 -19.23 6.34 -19.16
CA ALA A 145 -19.66 7.73 -19.39
C ALA A 145 -20.96 7.80 -20.20
N PRO A 146 -22.05 8.39 -19.66
CA PRO A 146 -23.35 8.46 -20.33
C PRO A 146 -23.31 9.12 -21.71
N GLU A 147 -22.44 10.12 -21.89
CA GLU A 147 -22.23 10.85 -23.15
C GLU A 147 -21.67 9.95 -24.28
N LEU A 148 -21.15 8.79 -23.91
CA LEU A 148 -20.56 7.80 -24.80
C LEU A 148 -21.35 6.49 -24.79
N ASP A 149 -22.59 6.50 -24.31
CA ASP A 149 -23.49 5.35 -24.48
C ASP A 149 -23.78 5.11 -25.97
N GLY A 150 -23.96 3.84 -26.33
CA GLY A 150 -24.01 3.35 -27.70
C GLY A 150 -22.69 3.41 -28.49
N LYS A 151 -21.59 3.87 -27.88
CA LYS A 151 -20.27 3.95 -28.54
C LYS A 151 -19.31 2.86 -28.04
N CYS A 152 -18.36 2.52 -28.89
CA CYS A 152 -17.32 1.51 -28.72
C CYS A 152 -15.97 2.12 -29.09
N LEU A 153 -14.90 1.71 -28.40
CA LEU A 153 -13.55 2.11 -28.76
C LEU A 153 -13.27 1.62 -30.18
N ASP A 154 -12.82 2.54 -31.03
CA ASP A 154 -12.63 2.34 -32.46
C ASP A 154 -11.32 3.02 -32.89
N ARG A 155 -10.57 2.40 -33.79
CA ARG A 155 -9.28 2.92 -34.29
C ARG A 155 -9.26 3.24 -35.78
N SER A 156 -10.40 3.22 -36.48
CA SER A 156 -10.53 3.30 -37.95
C SER A 156 -10.07 4.62 -38.59
N GLY A 157 -9.36 5.49 -37.85
CA GLY A 157 -8.77 6.74 -38.32
C GLY A 157 -7.36 6.99 -37.78
N GLY A 158 -6.67 5.95 -37.28
CA GLY A 158 -5.32 6.04 -36.71
C GLY A 158 -5.24 6.66 -35.31
N LYS A 159 -6.31 7.32 -34.87
CA LYS A 159 -6.50 7.84 -33.51
C LYS A 159 -7.63 7.07 -32.82
N PRO A 160 -7.33 6.29 -31.78
CA PRO A 160 -8.34 5.62 -30.97
C PRO A 160 -9.36 6.60 -30.40
N GLN A 161 -10.63 6.35 -30.65
CA GLN A 161 -11.75 7.19 -30.21
C GLN A 161 -13.03 6.35 -30.09
N PHE A 162 -14.00 6.82 -29.32
CA PHE A 162 -15.29 6.18 -29.17
C PHE A 162 -16.22 6.59 -30.31
N LEU A 163 -16.52 5.64 -31.21
CA LEU A 163 -17.47 5.79 -32.33
C LEU A 163 -18.71 4.93 -32.09
N PRO A 164 -19.83 5.17 -32.81
CA PRO A 164 -20.98 4.27 -32.76
C PRO A 164 -20.55 2.81 -32.95
N CYS A 165 -21.02 1.92 -32.07
CA CYS A 165 -20.69 0.51 -32.17
C CYS A 165 -21.18 -0.05 -33.52
N ALA A 166 -20.30 -0.70 -34.27
CA ALA A 166 -20.63 -1.31 -35.55
C ALA A 166 -21.65 -2.44 -35.33
N GLN A 167 -22.56 -2.62 -36.29
CA GLN A 167 -23.58 -3.68 -36.25
C GLN A 167 -22.96 -5.09 -36.27
N VAL A 168 -21.80 -5.21 -36.92
CA VAL A 168 -20.96 -6.41 -36.94
C VAL A 168 -19.61 -6.01 -36.36
N LEU A 169 -19.07 -6.84 -35.46
CA LEU A 169 -17.75 -6.62 -34.87
C LEU A 169 -16.72 -6.43 -35.98
N THR A 170 -16.10 -5.26 -36.03
CA THR A 170 -14.99 -4.97 -36.94
C THR A 170 -13.67 -5.20 -36.21
N ALA A 171 -12.62 -5.45 -36.99
CA ALA A 171 -11.24 -5.43 -36.53
C ALA A 171 -10.94 -4.20 -35.65
N ASP A 172 -11.40 -3.04 -36.12
CA ASP A 172 -11.12 -1.76 -35.46
C ASP A 172 -11.84 -1.54 -34.13
N GLN A 173 -12.86 -2.35 -33.80
CA GLN A 173 -13.60 -2.29 -32.55
C GLN A 173 -13.35 -3.51 -31.63
N HIS A 174 -12.44 -4.41 -32.00
CA HIS A 174 -12.12 -5.58 -31.19
C HIS A 174 -10.75 -5.44 -30.54
N PHE A 175 -10.73 -5.26 -29.21
CA PHE A 175 -9.50 -5.10 -28.43
C PHE A 175 -9.36 -6.24 -27.42
N ALA A 176 -8.15 -6.76 -27.29
CA ALA A 176 -7.79 -7.77 -26.31
C ALA A 176 -6.46 -7.40 -25.65
N PHE A 177 -6.30 -7.76 -24.38
CA PHE A 177 -4.97 -7.79 -23.78
C PHE A 177 -4.26 -9.04 -24.27
N LEU A 178 -3.13 -8.86 -24.96
CA LEU A 178 -2.24 -9.97 -25.26
C LEU A 178 -1.56 -10.36 -23.94
N SER A 179 -2.03 -11.45 -23.33
CA SER A 179 -1.45 -11.99 -22.10
C SER A 179 -0.02 -12.46 -22.38
N PHE A 180 0.92 -12.00 -21.55
CA PHE A 180 2.26 -12.57 -21.53
C PHE A 180 2.21 -13.96 -20.90
N SER A 181 2.87 -14.94 -21.51
CA SER A 181 2.98 -16.28 -20.95
C SER A 181 3.42 -16.21 -19.48
N PRO A 182 2.81 -17.00 -18.58
CA PRO A 182 3.25 -17.04 -17.19
C PRO A 182 4.74 -17.39 -17.12
N PRO A 183 5.50 -16.87 -16.13
CA PRO A 183 6.88 -17.26 -15.94
C PRO A 183 6.99 -18.79 -15.81
N PRO A 184 8.08 -19.41 -16.32
CA PRO A 184 8.25 -20.85 -16.23
C PRO A 184 8.16 -21.31 -14.77
N PRO A 185 7.56 -22.50 -14.50
CA PRO A 185 7.35 -22.98 -13.14
C PRO A 185 8.68 -23.08 -12.39
N SER A 186 8.69 -22.61 -11.15
CA SER A 186 9.84 -22.69 -10.25
C SER A 186 10.30 -24.15 -10.08
N PRO A 187 11.62 -24.42 -10.01
CA PRO A 187 12.13 -25.77 -9.81
C PRO A 187 11.63 -26.38 -8.47
N PRO A 188 11.42 -27.70 -8.41
CA PRO A 188 10.89 -28.36 -7.22
C PRO A 188 11.85 -28.23 -6.02
N PHE A 189 11.29 -27.94 -4.85
CA PHE A 189 12.05 -27.82 -3.61
C PHE A 189 12.75 -29.13 -3.23
N PRO A 190 13.97 -29.07 -2.64
CA PRO A 190 14.65 -30.25 -2.13
C PRO A 190 13.87 -30.91 -0.98
N PRO A 191 13.96 -32.24 -0.83
CA PRO A 191 13.22 -32.98 0.19
C PRO A 191 13.61 -32.56 1.61
N LYS A 192 12.59 -32.34 2.46
CA LYS A 192 12.74 -31.97 3.87
C LYS A 192 13.54 -33.02 4.64
N ARG A 193 14.55 -32.55 5.40
CA ARG A 193 15.39 -33.37 6.28
C ARG A 193 14.59 -33.90 7.48
N ALA A 194 14.87 -35.13 7.89
CA ALA A 194 14.19 -35.79 9.01
C ALA A 194 14.39 -35.05 10.35
N PRO A 195 13.39 -35.06 11.27
CA PRO A 195 13.46 -34.37 12.55
C PRO A 195 14.47 -35.02 13.50
N ARG A 196 15.16 -34.19 14.30
CA ARG A 196 16.02 -34.67 15.40
C ARG A 196 15.18 -35.09 16.62
N PRO A 197 15.66 -36.04 17.42
CA PRO A 197 15.02 -36.45 18.66
C PRO A 197 15.02 -35.32 19.72
N PRO A 198 14.00 -35.27 20.59
CA PRO A 198 13.87 -34.24 21.61
C PRO A 198 14.89 -34.41 22.75
N PRO A 199 15.36 -33.31 23.37
CA PRO A 199 16.26 -33.35 24.51
C PRO A 199 15.56 -33.79 25.81
N PRO A 200 16.31 -34.28 26.81
CA PRO A 200 15.78 -34.74 28.10
C PRO A 200 15.21 -33.59 28.95
N VAL A 201 14.15 -33.92 29.70
CA VAL A 201 13.34 -33.00 30.50
C VAL A 201 14.09 -32.56 31.78
N PRO A 202 14.17 -31.26 32.10
CA PRO A 202 14.75 -30.76 33.35
C PRO A 202 13.87 -31.03 34.57
N LEU A 203 14.51 -31.18 35.74
CA LEU A 203 13.87 -31.36 37.05
C LEU A 203 13.04 -30.13 37.46
N SER A 204 11.91 -30.39 38.13
CA SER A 204 10.90 -29.41 38.53
C SER A 204 11.45 -28.26 39.39
N PRO A 205 11.18 -26.99 39.05
CA PRO A 205 11.55 -25.84 39.86
C PRO A 205 10.62 -25.68 41.08
N SER A 206 11.18 -25.10 42.15
CA SER A 206 10.48 -24.69 43.37
C SER A 206 9.30 -23.75 43.09
N PRO A 207 8.26 -23.74 43.95
CA PRO A 207 7.07 -22.92 43.76
C PRO A 207 7.41 -21.42 43.73
N THR A 208 7.12 -20.80 42.60
CA THR A 208 7.26 -19.36 42.37
C THR A 208 6.29 -18.59 43.29
N PRO A 209 6.68 -17.43 43.84
CA PRO A 209 5.77 -16.54 44.54
C PRO A 209 4.53 -16.23 43.69
N PRO A 210 3.34 -16.04 44.31
CA PRO A 210 2.14 -15.68 43.58
C PRO A 210 2.37 -14.39 42.80
N SER A 211 2.12 -14.45 41.48
CA SER A 211 2.21 -13.28 40.62
C SER A 211 1.31 -12.16 41.15
N PRO A 212 1.74 -10.89 41.08
CA PRO A 212 0.87 -9.77 41.41
C PRO A 212 -0.43 -9.84 40.58
N PRO A 213 -1.56 -9.38 41.14
CA PRO A 213 -2.82 -9.39 40.41
C PRO A 213 -2.66 -8.67 39.06
N PRO A 214 -3.23 -9.23 37.98
CA PRO A 214 -3.13 -8.61 36.67
C PRO A 214 -3.73 -7.19 36.74
N PRO A 215 -3.13 -6.21 36.05
CA PRO A 215 -3.72 -4.88 35.94
C PRO A 215 -5.17 -4.98 35.41
N PRO A 216 -6.05 -4.03 35.77
CA PRO A 216 -7.44 -4.05 35.33
C PRO A 216 -7.50 -4.20 33.81
N ALA A 217 -8.32 -5.15 33.35
CA ALA A 217 -8.56 -5.35 31.93
C ALA A 217 -9.29 -4.10 31.41
N TYR A 218 -8.56 -3.22 30.72
CA TYR A 218 -9.16 -2.10 30.02
C TYR A 218 -9.94 -2.64 28.81
N PRO A 219 -11.10 -2.06 28.47
CA PRO A 219 -11.73 -2.33 27.19
C PRO A 219 -10.72 -2.04 26.07
N LYS A 220 -10.64 -2.93 25.09
CA LYS A 220 -9.90 -2.68 23.85
C LYS A 220 -10.33 -1.32 23.28
N GLY A 221 -9.36 -0.46 22.96
CA GLY A 221 -9.62 0.90 22.46
C GLY A 221 -9.89 1.97 23.53
N SER A 222 -9.79 1.68 24.84
CA SER A 222 -9.84 2.73 25.87
C SER A 222 -8.67 3.70 25.71
N VAL A 223 -8.97 5.01 25.68
CA VAL A 223 -7.95 6.08 25.63
C VAL A 223 -6.94 5.99 26.78
N ASP A 224 -7.39 5.57 27.97
CA ASP A 224 -6.52 5.38 29.14
C ASP A 224 -5.55 4.21 28.93
N ALA A 225 -6.01 3.12 28.28
CA ALA A 225 -5.17 1.99 27.95
C ALA A 225 -4.13 2.34 26.88
N ILE A 226 -4.54 3.11 25.86
CA ILE A 226 -3.65 3.63 24.83
C ILE A 226 -2.58 4.52 25.47
N ASN A 227 -2.97 5.48 26.32
CA ASN A 227 -2.04 6.37 27.01
C ASN A 227 -1.12 5.62 27.98
N ALA A 228 -1.64 4.62 28.72
CA ALA A 228 -0.82 3.81 29.64
C ALA A 228 0.35 3.10 28.92
N ARG A 229 0.15 2.71 27.66
CA ARG A 229 1.21 2.10 26.84
C ARG A 229 2.36 3.05 26.50
N MET A 230 2.19 4.37 26.62
CA MET A 230 3.29 5.33 26.47
C MET A 230 4.43 5.07 27.46
N SER A 231 4.11 4.55 28.64
CA SER A 231 5.12 4.18 29.65
C SER A 231 5.55 2.72 29.59
N SER A 232 5.07 1.96 28.59
CA SER A 232 5.42 0.54 28.41
C SER A 232 6.65 0.38 27.51
N PRO A 233 7.42 -0.70 27.67
CA PRO A 233 8.56 -1.01 26.79
C PRO A 233 8.20 -1.20 25.31
N ASN A 234 6.92 -1.43 24.99
CA ASN A 234 6.44 -1.65 23.63
C ASN A 234 5.88 -0.37 22.98
N GLY A 235 5.70 0.71 23.75
CA GLY A 235 5.11 1.96 23.28
C GLY A 235 3.70 1.82 22.70
N VAL A 236 3.31 2.82 21.91
CA VAL A 236 2.07 2.85 21.12
C VAL A 236 2.46 2.85 19.64
N LEU A 237 1.89 1.93 18.86
CA LEU A 237 2.02 1.96 17.41
C LEU A 237 1.00 2.95 16.83
N VAL A 238 1.51 3.96 16.13
CA VAL A 238 0.71 4.95 15.43
C VAL A 238 1.10 4.97 13.97
N HIS A 239 0.10 4.85 13.11
CA HIS A 239 0.29 5.02 11.68
C HIS A 239 -0.41 6.30 11.24
N GLN A 240 0.31 7.21 10.61
CA GLN A 240 -0.29 8.41 10.04
C GLN A 240 -0.84 8.10 8.65
N LEU A 241 -2.06 8.54 8.39
CA LEU A 241 -2.73 8.23 7.13
C LEU A 241 -2.08 9.06 6.02
N ASP A 242 -1.44 8.35 5.11
CA ASP A 242 -0.89 8.90 3.90
C ASP A 242 -1.68 8.51 2.66
N GLN A 243 -1.37 9.21 1.57
CA GLN A 243 -1.92 8.96 0.24
C GLN A 243 -1.62 7.54 -0.27
N TYR A 244 -0.67 6.84 0.35
CA TYR A 244 -0.27 5.49 -0.05
C TYR A 244 -1.17 4.42 0.58
N ILE A 245 -1.84 4.74 1.68
CA ILE A 245 -2.63 3.76 2.46
C ILE A 245 -4.14 4.05 2.39
N PHE A 246 -4.56 5.28 2.04
CA PHE A 246 -5.97 5.64 1.85
C PHE A 246 -6.25 6.18 0.44
N VAL A 247 -6.99 5.41 -0.35
CA VAL A 247 -7.51 5.83 -1.65
C VAL A 247 -9.02 5.98 -1.56
N ASN A 248 -9.54 7.16 -1.93
CA ASN A 248 -10.97 7.46 -2.08
C ASN A 248 -11.86 7.44 -0.82
N GLY A 249 -11.30 7.68 0.37
CA GLY A 249 -12.09 7.80 1.60
C GLY A 249 -12.65 6.48 2.14
N ASP A 250 -12.36 5.37 1.47
CA ASP A 250 -12.57 4.02 1.97
C ASP A 250 -11.31 3.54 2.68
N VAL A 251 -11.47 2.78 3.77
CA VAL A 251 -10.38 2.02 4.41
C VAL A 251 -10.07 0.74 3.58
N THR A 252 -10.23 0.83 2.25
CA THR A 252 -9.96 -0.24 1.29
C THR A 252 -8.65 -0.02 0.54
N GLY A 253 -7.92 1.08 0.79
CA GLY A 253 -6.52 1.20 0.35
C GLY A 253 -5.64 0.09 0.95
N LEU A 254 -6.07 -0.49 2.06
CA LEU A 254 -5.49 -1.71 2.62
C LEU A 254 -5.86 -2.94 1.77
N ALA A 255 -7.07 -3.01 1.21
CA ALA A 255 -7.65 -4.13 0.44
C ALA A 255 -7.01 -4.39 -0.95
N GLY A 256 -5.83 -3.82 -1.24
CA GLY A 256 -5.03 -4.19 -2.41
C GLY A 256 -5.45 -3.58 -3.75
N ASN A 257 -6.36 -2.59 -3.77
CA ASN A 257 -6.76 -1.92 -5.02
C ASN A 257 -6.16 -0.50 -5.21
N GLY A 258 -5.46 0.02 -4.20
CA GLY A 258 -4.52 1.13 -4.37
C GLY A 258 -3.14 0.59 -4.72
N GLN A 259 -2.43 1.25 -5.62
CA GLN A 259 -1.12 0.83 -6.18
C GLN A 259 -0.06 0.35 -5.16
N TYR A 260 -0.24 0.58 -3.86
CA TYR A 260 0.78 0.38 -2.83
C TYR A 260 0.35 -0.52 -1.67
N GLY A 261 -0.82 -1.17 -1.77
CA GLY A 261 -1.08 -2.47 -1.12
C GLY A 261 -0.29 -3.63 -1.74
N SER A 262 0.59 -3.33 -2.71
CA SER A 262 1.41 -4.26 -3.49
C SER A 262 2.73 -4.65 -2.81
N LEU A 263 3.05 -4.13 -1.61
CA LEU A 263 4.39 -4.29 -1.01
C LEU A 263 4.43 -5.20 0.22
N ASP A 264 3.34 -5.88 0.56
CA ASP A 264 3.27 -6.82 1.69
C ASP A 264 3.72 -6.21 3.03
N SER A 265 3.65 -4.88 3.17
CA SER A 265 4.08 -4.17 4.37
C SER A 265 3.31 -2.89 4.67
N ILE A 266 3.21 -2.56 5.96
CA ILE A 266 2.71 -1.29 6.49
C ILE A 266 3.78 -0.71 7.41
N SER A 267 4.02 0.59 7.34
CA SER A 267 4.93 1.30 8.24
C SER A 267 4.15 2.03 9.33
N ALA A 268 4.71 2.14 10.53
CA ALA A 268 4.14 2.92 11.63
C ALA A 268 5.28 3.51 12.49
N SER A 269 4.98 4.49 13.33
CA SER A 269 5.88 4.89 14.41
C SER A 269 5.52 4.16 15.68
N VAL A 270 6.54 3.82 16.47
CA VAL A 270 6.36 3.45 17.87
C VAL A 270 6.68 4.67 18.73
N ILE A 271 5.68 5.14 19.47
CA ILE A 271 5.81 6.30 20.37
C ILE A 271 5.83 5.87 21.83
N GLN A 272 6.68 6.50 22.64
CA GLN A 272 6.81 6.23 24.07
C GLN A 272 7.23 7.49 24.84
N SER A 273 6.92 7.56 26.13
CA SER A 273 7.22 8.70 27.00
C SER A 273 8.73 8.93 27.14
N ALA A 274 9.54 7.88 27.06
CA ALA A 274 11.00 7.96 27.14
C ALA A 274 11.64 8.73 25.96
N GLN A 275 10.91 8.94 24.86
CA GLN A 275 11.36 9.75 23.71
C GLN A 275 11.28 11.27 23.99
N ARG A 276 10.77 11.69 25.15
CA ARG A 276 10.73 13.11 25.56
C ARG A 276 12.10 13.79 25.53
N SER A 277 13.18 13.02 25.64
CA SER A 277 14.55 13.51 25.53
C SER A 277 14.88 14.19 24.19
N PHE A 278 14.12 13.94 23.12
CA PHE A 278 14.47 14.41 21.76
C PHE A 278 13.99 15.84 21.49
N GLY A 279 13.03 16.32 22.27
CA GLY A 279 12.38 17.60 22.03
C GLY A 279 11.02 17.70 22.70
N HIS A 280 10.35 18.81 22.44
CA HIS A 280 9.03 19.10 23.00
C HIS A 280 7.88 18.43 22.23
N LEU A 281 8.18 17.70 21.14
CA LEU A 281 7.20 17.02 20.30
C LEU A 281 7.47 15.53 20.21
N ILE A 282 6.41 14.73 20.29
CA ILE A 282 6.43 13.30 19.97
C ILE A 282 6.81 13.15 18.48
N PRO A 283 7.87 12.39 18.17
CA PRO A 283 8.43 12.29 16.83
C PRO A 283 7.66 11.26 15.98
N VAL A 284 6.49 11.64 15.52
CA VAL A 284 5.79 10.94 14.42
C VAL A 284 6.23 11.53 13.08
N TYR A 285 6.00 10.79 11.99
CA TYR A 285 6.25 11.29 10.64
C TYR A 285 5.53 12.64 10.45
N ASP A 286 6.07 13.56 9.66
CA ASP A 286 5.44 14.89 9.50
C ASP A 286 5.88 15.58 8.21
N ILE A 287 6.04 14.80 7.13
CA ILE A 287 6.44 15.35 5.83
C ILE A 287 5.20 15.66 4.99
N ASN A 288 5.14 16.92 4.55
CA ASN A 288 4.48 17.41 3.33
C ASN A 288 3.18 16.68 2.95
N ASP A 289 2.08 17.05 3.60
CA ASP A 289 0.70 16.81 3.15
C ASP A 289 0.18 15.38 3.28
N ALA A 290 1.07 14.39 3.27
CA ALA A 290 0.79 12.97 3.39
C ALA A 290 0.44 12.51 4.82
N GLY A 291 0.31 13.42 5.80
CA GLY A 291 -0.17 13.08 7.15
C GLY A 291 -1.14 14.13 7.70
N ARG A 292 -1.63 15.02 6.82
CA ARG A 292 -2.35 16.26 7.22
C ARG A 292 -3.58 16.02 8.07
N PHE A 293 -4.20 14.85 7.96
CA PHE A 293 -5.55 14.64 8.44
C PHE A 293 -5.65 13.73 9.65
N GLY A 294 -4.56 13.07 10.05
CA GLY A 294 -4.55 12.17 11.21
C GLY A 294 -3.99 10.79 10.92
N GLY A 295 -4.40 9.82 11.74
CA GLY A 295 -3.82 8.49 11.80
C GLY A 295 -4.73 7.44 12.42
N VAL A 296 -4.18 6.25 12.59
CA VAL A 296 -4.76 5.15 13.36
C VAL A 296 -3.80 4.71 14.47
N VAL A 297 -4.37 4.34 15.61
CA VAL A 297 -3.67 3.59 16.65
C VAL A 297 -3.82 2.11 16.33
N ILE A 298 -2.69 1.43 16.19
CA ILE A 298 -2.63 0.01 15.84
C ILE A 298 -2.52 -0.82 17.12
N GLN A 299 -3.27 -1.92 17.16
CA GLN A 299 -3.20 -2.87 18.26
C GLN A 299 -1.86 -3.62 18.24
N GLY A 300 -0.98 -3.29 19.20
CA GLY A 300 0.40 -3.78 19.20
C GLY A 300 0.56 -5.29 19.36
N ASP A 301 -0.35 -5.96 20.07
CA ASP A 301 -0.37 -7.42 20.21
C ASP A 301 -1.03 -8.13 19.01
N ALA A 302 -1.71 -7.40 18.13
CA ALA A 302 -2.36 -7.94 16.94
C ALA A 302 -1.48 -7.92 15.69
N VAL A 303 -0.27 -7.36 15.77
CA VAL A 303 0.63 -7.16 14.63
C VAL A 303 2.01 -7.71 14.93
N ARG A 304 2.59 -8.39 13.94
CA ARG A 304 3.99 -8.78 13.97
C ARG A 304 4.84 -7.71 13.31
N ILE A 305 5.70 -7.06 14.09
CA ILE A 305 6.76 -6.21 13.55
C ILE A 305 7.77 -7.12 12.84
N LYS A 306 8.02 -6.87 11.55
CA LYS A 306 9.00 -7.56 10.73
C LYS A 306 10.39 -6.97 10.97
N CYS A 307 10.49 -5.65 10.88
CA CYS A 307 11.72 -4.91 11.09
C CYS A 307 11.47 -3.49 11.60
N LEU A 308 12.52 -2.84 12.11
CA LEU A 308 12.50 -1.46 12.58
C LEU A 308 13.64 -0.68 11.93
N TYR A 309 13.39 0.59 11.66
CA TYR A 309 14.37 1.54 11.16
C TYR A 309 14.40 2.80 12.00
N GLY A 310 15.60 3.37 12.09
CA GLY A 310 15.81 4.62 12.81
C GLY A 310 15.43 5.91 12.06
N GLY A 311 14.55 5.82 11.08
CA GLY A 311 14.14 6.96 10.29
C GLY A 311 13.18 6.52 9.20
N ASP A 312 12.75 7.46 8.37
CA ASP A 312 11.99 7.15 7.17
C ASP A 312 12.96 6.58 6.13
N VAL A 313 12.74 5.31 5.79
CA VAL A 313 13.57 4.60 4.80
C VAL A 313 12.91 4.53 3.43
N GLY A 314 11.75 5.16 3.27
CA GLY A 314 10.92 4.99 2.09
C GLY A 314 10.61 3.51 1.88
N SER A 315 10.08 2.85 2.91
CA SER A 315 9.79 1.41 2.93
C SER A 315 8.94 0.95 1.74
N TRP A 316 8.18 1.86 1.15
CA TRP A 316 7.44 1.69 -0.10
C TRP A 316 8.32 1.31 -1.33
N ASN A 317 9.64 1.51 -1.30
CA ASN A 317 10.54 1.06 -2.36
C ASN A 317 11.22 -0.28 -2.07
N ILE A 318 10.89 -0.91 -0.94
CA ILE A 318 11.55 -2.11 -0.46
C ILE A 318 10.51 -3.24 -0.49
N PRO A 319 10.68 -4.27 -1.35
CA PRO A 319 9.79 -5.43 -1.34
C PRO A 319 9.69 -6.04 0.07
N GLY A 320 8.47 -6.13 0.61
CA GLY A 320 8.22 -6.61 1.97
C GLY A 320 8.63 -5.66 3.10
N GLY A 321 9.11 -4.45 2.78
CA GLY A 321 9.50 -3.36 3.67
C GLY A 321 10.85 -3.53 4.40
N CYS A 322 11.45 -4.72 4.38
CA CYS A 322 12.67 -5.05 5.12
C CYS A 322 13.85 -5.38 4.19
N ARG A 323 14.99 -4.66 4.33
CA ARG A 323 16.23 -4.94 3.58
C ARG A 323 17.08 -6.05 4.21
N GLU A 324 16.52 -7.25 4.27
CA GLU A 324 17.19 -8.42 4.88
C GLU A 324 18.46 -8.84 4.11
N ASP A 325 18.53 -8.51 2.81
CA ASP A 325 19.67 -8.80 1.93
C ASP A 325 20.99 -8.14 2.40
N ARG A 326 20.90 -7.17 3.31
CA ARG A 326 22.03 -6.42 3.85
C ARG A 326 22.41 -6.82 5.26
N GLY A 327 21.74 -7.81 5.84
CA GLY A 327 21.93 -8.24 7.22
C GLY A 327 21.05 -7.48 8.20
N TRP A 328 21.37 -7.62 9.49
CA TRP A 328 20.59 -7.11 10.60
C TRP A 328 21.47 -6.35 11.58
N CYS A 329 20.89 -5.41 12.31
CA CYS A 329 21.54 -4.64 13.38
C CYS A 329 21.72 -5.46 14.67
N ASP A 330 22.19 -6.71 14.54
CA ASP A 330 22.38 -7.65 15.65
C ASP A 330 23.51 -7.18 16.58
N ALA A 331 24.52 -6.49 16.04
CA ALA A 331 25.63 -5.95 16.82
C ALA A 331 25.15 -4.98 17.91
N PHE A 332 24.10 -4.19 17.66
CA PHE A 332 23.58 -3.19 18.60
C PHE A 332 22.54 -3.72 19.58
N ALA A 333 21.95 -4.88 19.31
CA ALA A 333 21.14 -5.59 20.32
C ALA A 333 22.00 -6.05 21.52
N THR A 334 23.32 -6.15 21.33
CA THR A 334 24.29 -6.65 22.34
C THR A 334 25.37 -5.64 22.71
N ALA A 335 25.66 -4.65 21.86
CA ALA A 335 26.67 -3.63 22.11
C ALA A 335 26.22 -2.62 23.15
N SER A 336 27.10 -2.47 24.14
CA SER A 336 27.14 -1.49 25.22
C SER A 336 26.59 -0.10 24.89
N LEU A 337 25.95 0.48 25.91
CA LEU A 337 25.42 1.84 26.06
C LEU A 337 26.46 2.98 25.93
N GLU A 338 27.63 2.71 25.37
CA GLU A 338 28.67 3.71 25.12
C GLU A 338 28.21 4.62 23.98
N ASP A 339 28.29 5.94 24.17
CA ASP A 339 27.79 6.98 23.26
C ASP A 339 28.19 6.72 21.80
N PRO A 340 27.31 6.07 21.01
CA PRO A 340 27.67 5.60 19.70
C PRO A 340 27.70 6.76 18.71
N CYS A 341 27.20 7.93 19.12
CA CYS A 341 27.21 9.15 18.33
C CYS A 341 28.54 9.92 18.52
N SER A 342 29.40 9.54 19.48
CA SER A 342 30.68 10.20 19.76
C SER A 342 31.81 9.90 18.76
N SER A 343 31.69 8.88 17.90
CA SER A 343 32.82 8.31 17.12
C SER A 343 32.68 8.42 15.59
N GLY A 344 32.36 9.60 15.05
CA GLY A 344 32.45 9.91 13.62
C GLY A 344 31.52 9.09 12.69
N ASP A 345 31.59 9.37 11.38
CA ASP A 345 30.64 8.87 10.36
C ASP A 345 30.54 7.34 10.25
N ARG A 346 31.58 6.62 10.69
CA ARG A 346 31.61 5.15 10.60
C ARG A 346 30.59 4.51 11.55
N TYR A 347 30.41 5.10 12.74
CA TYR A 347 29.53 4.57 13.77
C TYR A 347 28.05 4.90 13.54
N ALA A 348 27.74 6.03 12.90
CA ALA A 348 26.38 6.37 12.49
C ALA A 348 25.75 5.32 11.55
N CYS A 349 26.60 4.55 10.86
CA CYS A 349 26.21 3.46 9.97
C CYS A 349 26.15 2.10 10.61
N ASP A 350 27.01 1.89 11.60
CA ASP A 350 26.91 0.76 12.48
C ASP A 350 25.58 0.87 13.27
N CYS A 351 25.17 2.06 13.73
CA CYS A 351 23.96 2.29 14.52
C CYS A 351 22.62 2.03 13.81
N CYS A 352 22.61 1.87 12.49
CA CYS A 352 21.40 1.62 11.71
C CYS A 352 20.30 2.69 11.83
N THR A 353 20.69 3.95 12.02
CA THR A 353 19.75 5.02 12.42
C THR A 353 19.65 6.19 11.46
N THR A 354 20.50 6.29 10.44
CA THR A 354 20.42 7.38 9.45
C THR A 354 20.09 6.85 8.06
N SER A 355 19.43 7.68 7.26
CA SER A 355 19.18 7.40 5.84
C SER A 355 20.40 7.59 4.94
N ARG A 356 21.53 8.06 5.48
CA ARG A 356 22.72 8.44 4.72
C ARG A 356 23.98 7.91 5.37
N CYS A 357 24.38 6.74 4.91
CA CYS A 357 25.53 6.04 5.45
C CYS A 357 26.77 6.07 4.57
N GLY A 358 27.26 7.27 4.24
CA GLY A 358 28.35 7.40 3.28
C GLY A 358 28.04 6.74 1.93
N GLY A 359 26.76 6.71 1.54
CA GLY A 359 26.26 5.99 0.37
C GLY A 359 25.94 4.50 0.59
N GLN A 360 26.21 3.95 1.77
CA GLN A 360 25.77 2.61 2.16
C GLN A 360 24.30 2.58 2.55
N THR A 361 23.69 1.44 2.31
CA THR A 361 22.27 1.17 2.52
C THR A 361 21.99 0.83 3.99
N ILE A 362 20.85 1.29 4.51
CA ILE A 362 20.45 1.15 5.92
C ILE A 362 20.15 -0.32 6.23
N MET A 363 20.77 -0.88 7.28
CA MET A 363 20.40 -2.19 7.80
C MET A 363 19.19 -2.06 8.74
N PRO A 364 18.19 -2.95 8.66
CA PRO A 364 17.08 -2.97 9.60
C PRO A 364 17.48 -3.60 10.94
N TRP A 365 16.77 -3.20 11.99
CA TRP A 365 16.66 -3.99 13.22
C TRP A 365 15.60 -5.06 13.03
N LYS A 366 15.77 -6.23 13.67
CA LYS A 366 14.72 -7.25 13.70
C LYS A 366 13.53 -6.76 14.51
N GLY A 367 12.32 -7.15 14.16
CA GLY A 367 11.13 -6.80 14.95
C GLY A 367 11.18 -7.31 16.41
N GLU A 368 11.86 -8.44 16.65
CA GLU A 368 12.10 -8.95 18.01
C GLU A 368 13.04 -8.08 18.86
N HIS A 369 13.74 -7.12 18.23
CA HIS A 369 14.58 -6.13 18.90
C HIS A 369 13.84 -4.85 19.26
N LEU A 370 12.51 -4.85 19.34
CA LEU A 370 11.71 -3.66 19.64
C LEU A 370 12.17 -2.94 20.93
N GLU A 371 12.32 -3.67 22.03
CA GLU A 371 12.74 -3.09 23.31
C GLU A 371 14.16 -2.47 23.25
N PRO A 372 15.22 -3.19 22.82
CA PRO A 372 16.54 -2.56 22.70
C PRO A 372 16.57 -1.42 21.68
N PHE A 373 15.81 -1.51 20.59
CA PHE A 373 15.64 -0.42 19.62
C PHE A 373 15.03 0.83 20.26
N LEU A 374 13.94 0.69 21.01
CA LEU A 374 13.28 1.80 21.69
C LEU A 374 14.13 2.38 22.81
N ASN A 375 14.87 1.55 23.54
CA ASN A 375 15.82 2.00 24.56
C ASN A 375 16.99 2.80 23.93
N PHE A 376 17.48 2.34 22.79
CA PHE A 376 18.47 3.08 22.00
C PHE A 376 17.89 4.42 21.56
N TYR A 377 16.68 4.41 20.99
CA TYR A 377 16.00 5.62 20.56
C TYR A 377 15.85 6.58 21.73
N ALA A 378 15.28 6.16 22.87
CA ALA A 378 15.08 7.02 24.04
C ALA A 378 16.35 7.77 24.53
N ARG A 379 17.54 7.21 24.26
CA ARG A 379 18.83 7.82 24.64
C ARG A 379 19.40 8.72 23.55
N TYR A 380 19.28 8.34 22.28
CA TYR A 380 20.03 8.94 21.17
C TYR A 380 19.15 9.57 20.08
N GLY A 381 17.84 9.39 20.15
CA GLY A 381 16.87 10.06 19.28
C GLY A 381 17.02 11.58 19.34
N GLY A 382 16.85 12.24 18.20
CA GLY A 382 17.08 13.68 18.05
C GLY A 382 18.55 14.10 18.01
N ASN A 383 19.51 13.20 18.28
CA ASN A 383 20.92 13.52 18.11
C ASN A 383 21.23 13.66 16.59
N PRO A 384 21.72 14.83 16.14
CA PRO A 384 21.90 15.12 14.71
C PRO A 384 22.91 14.19 14.01
N GLN A 385 23.81 13.55 14.77
CA GLN A 385 24.85 12.68 14.20
C GLN A 385 24.35 11.26 13.90
N CYS A 386 23.27 10.82 14.54
CA CYS A 386 22.82 9.43 14.48
C CYS A 386 21.31 9.29 14.27
N CYS A 387 20.46 10.09 14.92
CA CYS A 387 19.00 9.92 14.89
C CYS A 387 18.27 11.27 14.78
N GLY A 388 18.73 12.17 13.89
CA GLY A 388 18.43 13.59 13.96
C GLY A 388 16.95 14.00 13.94
N SER A 389 16.04 13.19 13.39
CA SER A 389 14.60 13.47 13.39
C SER A 389 13.87 12.98 14.65
N GLY A 390 14.47 12.04 15.41
CA GLY A 390 13.79 11.30 16.47
C GLY A 390 12.71 10.33 16.00
N TYR A 391 12.32 10.39 14.72
CA TYR A 391 11.34 9.51 14.09
C TYR A 391 11.89 8.10 13.95
N ASN A 392 11.01 7.11 14.10
CA ASN A 392 11.29 5.71 13.84
C ASN A 392 10.20 5.10 12.95
N GLU A 393 10.56 4.06 12.23
CA GLU A 393 9.68 3.35 11.31
C GLU A 393 9.67 1.85 11.64
N ALA A 394 8.54 1.36 12.14
CA ALA A 394 8.24 -0.04 12.37
C ALA A 394 7.48 -0.61 11.17
N ILE A 395 8.02 -1.67 10.57
CA ILE A 395 7.42 -2.36 9.42
C ILE A 395 6.66 -3.58 9.92
N MET A 396 5.41 -3.71 9.53
CA MET A 396 4.52 -4.84 9.81
C MET A 396 4.10 -5.50 8.50
N ALA A 397 3.49 -6.69 8.57
CA ALA A 397 2.89 -7.32 7.41
C ALA A 397 1.72 -6.45 6.88
N GLY A 398 1.69 -6.24 5.56
CA GLY A 398 0.62 -5.55 4.84
C GLY A 398 -0.15 -6.52 3.94
N GLY A 399 -0.89 -5.99 2.96
CA GLY A 399 -1.57 -6.79 1.95
C GLY A 399 -2.65 -7.71 2.53
N GLU A 400 -2.76 -8.93 2.00
CA GLU A 400 -3.81 -9.89 2.38
C GLU A 400 -3.79 -10.25 3.87
N GLU A 401 -2.60 -10.44 4.46
CA GLU A 401 -2.46 -10.77 5.90
C GLU A 401 -3.11 -9.69 6.76
N TRP A 402 -2.74 -8.42 6.55
CA TRP A 402 -3.33 -7.29 7.24
C TRP A 402 -4.84 -7.19 7.02
N ASN A 403 -5.29 -7.27 5.76
CA ASN A 403 -6.71 -7.14 5.42
C ASN A 403 -7.58 -8.21 6.07
N SER A 404 -7.08 -9.44 6.10
CA SER A 404 -7.80 -10.56 6.72
C SER A 404 -7.93 -10.42 8.24
N ALA A 405 -7.04 -9.65 8.86
CA ALA A 405 -7.04 -9.35 10.28
C ALA A 405 -7.89 -8.12 10.65
N LEU A 406 -8.40 -7.37 9.67
CA LEU A 406 -9.33 -6.28 9.93
C LEU A 406 -10.70 -6.81 10.36
N PRO A 407 -11.42 -6.08 11.24
CA PRO A 407 -11.06 -4.76 11.79
C PRO A 407 -10.15 -4.81 13.03
N ALA A 408 -9.78 -6.01 13.50
CA ALA A 408 -9.23 -6.19 14.83
C ALA A 408 -7.91 -5.45 15.08
N GLN A 409 -7.14 -5.11 14.05
CA GLN A 409 -5.85 -4.42 14.21
C GLN A 409 -5.95 -2.92 14.49
N ILE A 410 -7.11 -2.29 14.28
CA ILE A 410 -7.30 -0.85 14.52
C ILE A 410 -8.00 -0.64 15.86
N GLU A 411 -7.37 0.13 16.76
CA GLU A 411 -7.96 0.48 18.06
C GLU A 411 -8.70 1.81 18.04
N ALA A 412 -8.17 2.80 17.31
CA ALA A 412 -8.73 4.14 17.27
C ALA A 412 -8.27 4.87 16.01
N PHE A 413 -9.03 5.88 15.61
CA PHE A 413 -8.57 6.90 14.68
C PHE A 413 -8.16 8.13 15.49
N PHE A 414 -7.18 8.89 15.00
CA PHE A 414 -6.78 10.14 15.64
C PHE A 414 -6.56 11.25 14.61
N TYR A 415 -6.52 12.49 15.08
CA TYR A 415 -5.98 13.62 14.32
C TYR A 415 -5.05 14.47 15.20
N ASP A 416 -4.07 15.14 14.59
CA ASP A 416 -3.13 16.00 15.31
C ASP A 416 -3.81 17.33 15.71
N VAL A 417 -3.77 17.69 16.99
CA VAL A 417 -4.36 18.93 17.51
C VAL A 417 -3.75 20.18 16.89
N ALA A 418 -2.47 20.14 16.50
CA ALA A 418 -1.79 21.26 15.84
C ALA A 418 -2.42 21.58 14.48
N ARG A 419 -3.12 20.62 13.88
CA ARG A 419 -3.71 20.71 12.54
C ARG A 419 -5.23 20.91 12.54
N LYS A 420 -5.85 21.21 13.68
CA LYS A 420 -7.32 21.43 13.79
C LYS A 420 -7.87 22.44 12.77
N GLY A 421 -7.10 23.49 12.47
CA GLY A 421 -7.48 24.55 11.53
C GLY A 421 -7.00 24.36 10.09
N GLU A 422 -6.29 23.27 9.77
CA GLU A 422 -5.68 23.07 8.45
C GLU A 422 -6.59 22.31 7.48
N GLY A 423 -6.91 22.90 6.32
CA GLY A 423 -7.60 22.23 5.19
C GLY A 423 -8.88 22.93 4.73
N GLN A 424 -9.24 22.77 3.45
CA GLN A 424 -10.40 23.45 2.83
C GLN A 424 -11.77 22.79 3.16
N TRP A 425 -11.79 21.64 3.84
CA TRP A 425 -12.98 20.79 4.02
C TRP A 425 -13.30 20.45 5.49
N GLY A 426 -13.17 21.42 6.40
CA GLY A 426 -13.49 21.24 7.82
C GLY A 426 -12.33 20.74 8.71
N GLY A 427 -11.11 20.77 8.19
CA GLY A 427 -9.89 20.50 8.94
C GLY A 427 -9.52 19.02 9.08
N ALA A 428 -8.38 18.76 9.74
CA ALA A 428 -7.98 17.43 10.18
C ALA A 428 -9.08 16.68 10.98
N PRO A 429 -9.84 17.33 11.89
CA PRO A 429 -10.87 16.64 12.69
C PRO A 429 -11.99 16.03 11.84
N GLN A 430 -12.52 16.80 10.88
CA GLN A 430 -13.62 16.33 10.03
C GLN A 430 -13.15 15.19 9.11
N SER A 431 -11.92 15.27 8.64
CA SER A 431 -11.32 14.25 7.77
C SER A 431 -11.12 12.93 8.51
N ALA A 432 -10.48 12.96 9.69
CA ALA A 432 -10.32 11.76 10.54
C ALA A 432 -11.67 11.17 10.98
N ARG A 433 -12.66 12.02 11.29
CA ARG A 433 -14.02 11.59 11.60
C ARG A 433 -14.66 10.84 10.44
N SER A 434 -14.59 11.39 9.22
CA SER A 434 -15.15 10.73 8.03
C SER A 434 -14.52 9.36 7.79
N LEU A 435 -13.21 9.23 7.98
CA LEU A 435 -12.49 7.97 7.83
C LEU A 435 -12.89 6.95 8.90
N ARG A 436 -12.97 7.38 10.16
CA ARG A 436 -13.47 6.56 11.27
C ARG A 436 -14.90 6.09 11.02
N ASP A 437 -15.80 7.00 10.66
CA ASP A 437 -17.22 6.68 10.42
C ASP A 437 -17.38 5.71 9.25
N GLY A 438 -16.59 5.86 8.19
CA GLY A 438 -16.51 4.92 7.07
C GLY A 438 -16.06 3.53 7.52
N PHE A 439 -14.98 3.44 8.30
CA PHE A 439 -14.48 2.18 8.87
C PHE A 439 -15.51 1.47 9.75
N VAL A 440 -16.08 2.21 10.71
CA VAL A 440 -17.09 1.70 11.64
C VAL A 440 -18.31 1.16 10.87
N LYS A 441 -18.77 1.89 9.85
CA LYS A 441 -19.86 1.45 8.98
C LYS A 441 -19.50 0.21 8.17
N GLN A 442 -18.30 0.16 7.58
CA GLN A 442 -17.83 -0.95 6.76
C GLN A 442 -17.80 -2.28 7.54
N TYR A 443 -17.36 -2.24 8.80
CA TYR A 443 -17.17 -3.43 9.63
C TYR A 443 -18.29 -3.68 10.64
N GLY A 444 -19.37 -2.90 10.62
CA GLY A 444 -20.52 -3.07 11.53
C GLY A 444 -20.15 -2.86 13.00
N LEU A 445 -19.18 -1.99 13.27
CA LEU A 445 -18.73 -1.63 14.61
C LEU A 445 -19.55 -0.46 15.16
N SER A 446 -19.32 -0.09 16.41
CA SER A 446 -19.76 1.16 17.02
C SER A 446 -18.61 2.16 17.15
N VAL A 447 -18.96 3.45 17.23
CA VAL A 447 -17.99 4.53 17.52
C VAL A 447 -17.31 4.39 18.90
N LYS A 448 -17.84 3.55 19.79
CA LYS A 448 -17.23 3.25 21.10
C LYS A 448 -16.14 2.19 21.00
N GLU A 449 -16.27 1.26 20.05
CA GLU A 449 -15.27 0.22 19.80
C GLU A 449 -14.06 0.76 19.04
N VAL A 450 -14.26 1.79 18.21
CA VAL A 450 -13.19 2.49 17.49
C VAL A 450 -13.36 3.99 17.66
N PRO A 451 -12.90 4.57 18.79
CA PRO A 451 -13.04 5.99 19.07
C PRO A 451 -12.24 6.86 18.12
N LEU A 452 -12.65 8.13 18.05
CA LEU A 452 -11.88 9.21 17.46
C LEU A 452 -11.14 9.96 18.58
N LEU A 453 -9.83 10.13 18.43
CA LEU A 453 -8.94 10.73 19.40
C LEU A 453 -8.34 12.04 18.88
N GLU A 454 -8.10 12.99 19.78
CA GLU A 454 -7.16 14.07 19.56
C GLU A 454 -5.77 13.59 19.94
N PHE A 455 -4.76 13.89 19.12
CA PHE A 455 -3.37 13.58 19.40
C PHE A 455 -2.57 14.87 19.67
N ASP A 456 -2.19 15.10 20.92
CA ASP A 456 -1.33 16.18 21.36
C ASP A 456 0.12 15.72 21.45
N ARG A 457 0.90 16.08 20.43
CA ARG A 457 2.32 15.74 20.34
C ARG A 457 3.17 16.42 21.41
N THR A 458 2.66 17.42 22.13
CA THR A 458 3.40 18.06 23.22
C THR A 458 3.26 17.32 24.55
N ASN A 459 2.32 16.37 24.65
CA ASN A 459 2.00 15.66 25.88
C ASN A 459 2.45 14.20 25.84
N PHE A 460 3.67 13.92 26.32
CA PHE A 460 4.21 12.56 26.37
C PHE A 460 3.56 11.65 27.43
N ASP A 461 2.82 12.21 28.39
CA ASP A 461 2.23 11.44 29.49
C ASP A 461 0.84 10.91 29.11
N ALA A 462 0.06 11.71 28.38
CA ALA A 462 -1.27 11.37 27.90
C ALA A 462 -1.56 12.04 26.54
N PRO A 463 -0.89 11.61 25.46
CA PRO A 463 -0.98 12.27 24.17
C PRO A 463 -2.36 12.17 23.52
N PHE A 464 -3.19 11.21 23.93
CA PHE A 464 -4.51 11.01 23.35
C PHE A 464 -5.62 11.49 24.27
N SER A 465 -6.61 12.19 23.71
CA SER A 465 -7.86 12.52 24.38
C SER A 465 -9.07 12.17 23.52
N LEU A 466 -10.20 11.85 24.14
CA LEU A 466 -11.41 11.43 23.42
C LEU A 466 -12.14 12.64 22.82
N VAL A 467 -12.50 12.57 21.53
CA VAL A 467 -13.23 13.65 20.84
C VAL A 467 -14.73 13.58 21.07
N ASP A 468 -15.28 12.36 21.00
CA ASP A 468 -16.71 12.11 21.12
C ASP A 468 -17.01 11.66 22.56
N ALA A 469 -17.75 12.45 23.34
CA ALA A 469 -18.22 11.99 24.63
C ALA A 469 -19.11 10.73 24.44
N PRO A 470 -18.98 9.70 25.30
CA PRO A 470 -19.62 8.40 25.13
C PRO A 470 -21.16 8.41 25.25
#